data_AF-A0A3D2UTX9-F1
#
_entry.id   AF-A0A3D2UTX9-F1
#
_cell.length_a   1.000
_cell.length_b   1.000
_cell.length_c   1.000
_cell.angle_alpha   90.00
_cell.angle_beta   90.00
_cell.angle_gamma   90.00
#
_symmetry.space_group_name_H-M   'P 1'
#
loop_
_entity.id
_entity.type
_entity.pdbx_description
1 polymer ?
#
loop_
_entity_poly.entity_id
_entity_poly.type
_entity_poly.pdbx_seq_one_letter_code
_entity_poly.pdbx_strand_id
1 'polypeptide(L)' 'MENEGKVFSHRELVLLVQGYDTSQQEAPEILRPLVSRLRHKLEAFPSLSEKVVSVRGTGYLYEGGG' A
#
# COMPACT_ATOMS: atom_id res chain seq x y z
N MET A 1 -1.04 -4.38 -16.28
CA MET A 1 -0.81 -3.67 -15.01
C MET A 1 -2.04 -2.81 -14.73
N GLU A 2 -3.02 -3.31 -13.98
CA GLU A 2 -4.34 -2.65 -13.84
C GLU A 2 -4.39 -1.55 -12.77
N ASN A 3 -3.41 -1.51 -11.86
CA ASN A 3 -3.44 -0.67 -10.66
C ASN A 3 -2.25 0.32 -10.56
N GLU A 4 -1.42 0.40 -11.60
CA GLU A 4 -0.33 1.39 -11.65
C GLU A 4 -0.89 2.80 -11.72
N GLY A 5 -0.27 3.74 -11.02
CA GLY A 5 -0.72 5.14 -11.01
C GLY A 5 -1.98 5.39 -10.17
N LYS A 6 -2.66 4.34 -9.67
CA LYS A 6 -3.86 4.46 -8.86
C LYS A 6 -3.51 4.55 -7.37
N VAL A 7 -4.03 5.61 -6.73
CA VAL A 7 -4.00 5.73 -5.27
C VAL A 7 -5.11 4.86 -4.67
N PHE A 8 -4.74 4.03 -3.70
CA PHE A 8 -5.69 3.32 -2.86
C PHE A 8 -5.64 3.85 -1.44
N SER A 9 -6.80 4.11 -0.86
CA SER A 9 -6.91 4.42 0.56
C SER A 9 -6.57 3.21 1.43
N HIS A 10 -6.24 3.45 2.70
CA HIS A 10 -6.01 2.37 3.65
C HIS A 10 -7.20 1.40 3.72
N ARG A 11 -8.44 1.92 3.74
CA ARG A 11 -9.67 1.11 3.80
C ARG A 11 -9.86 0.25 2.56
N GLU A 12 -9.67 0.83 1.37
CA GLU A 12 -9.75 0.07 0.12
C GLU A 12 -8.74 -1.07 0.10
N LEU A 13 -7.51 -0.84 0.58
CA LEU A 13 -6.50 -1.89 0.66
C LEU A 13 -6.85 -2.98 1.68
N VAL A 14 -7.41 -2.64 2.85
CA VAL A 14 -7.88 -3.70 3.78
C VAL A 14 -8.96 -4.53 3.10
N LEU A 15 -9.95 -3.88 2.49
CA LEU A 15 -11.06 -4.57 1.85
C LEU A 15 -10.59 -5.49 0.72
N LEU A 16 -9.71 -4.99 -0.15
CA LEU A 16 -9.18 -5.74 -1.29
C LEU A 16 -8.27 -6.90 -0.90
N VAL A 17 -7.48 -6.75 0.18
CA VAL A 17 -6.48 -7.76 0.58
C VAL A 17 -7.04 -8.77 1.58
N GLN A 18 -7.86 -8.32 2.53
CA GLN A 18 -8.36 -9.13 3.65
C GLN A 18 -9.85 -9.50 3.52
N GLY A 19 -10.60 -8.84 2.64
CA GLY A 19 -11.99 -9.18 2.35
C GLY A 19 -13.02 -8.65 3.34
N TYR A 20 -12.65 -7.73 4.24
CA TYR A 20 -13.57 -7.11 5.19
C TYR A 20 -13.43 -5.58 5.22
N ASP A 21 -14.53 -4.90 5.54
CA ASP A 21 -14.54 -3.45 5.73
C ASP A 21 -14.02 -3.08 7.13
N THR A 22 -13.39 -1.91 7.23
CA THR A 22 -12.82 -1.37 8.46
C THR A 22 -13.13 0.09 8.60
N SER A 23 -13.04 0.62 9.81
CA SER A 23 -13.16 2.07 10.00
C SER A 23 -11.97 2.84 9.38
N GLN A 24 -12.12 4.16 9.20
CA GLN A 24 -11.01 5.04 8.79
C GLN A 24 -9.87 5.08 9.82
N GLN A 25 -10.17 4.83 11.10
CA GLN A 25 -9.19 4.86 12.18
C GLN A 25 -8.40 3.54 12.26
N GLU A 26 -9.08 2.42 12.05
CA GLU A 26 -8.51 1.07 12.12
C GLU A 26 -7.65 0.73 10.89
N ALA A 27 -8.07 1.15 9.70
CA ALA A 27 -7.39 0.77 8.47
C ALA A 27 -5.89 1.13 8.44
N PRO A 28 -5.45 2.33 8.87
CA PRO A 28 -4.02 2.64 8.97
C PRO A 28 -3.26 1.77 9.95
N GLU A 29 -3.87 1.38 11.07
CA GLU A 29 -3.23 0.53 12.09
C GLU A 29 -2.95 -0.88 11.56
N ILE A 30 -3.85 -1.39 10.72
CA ILE A 30 -3.67 -2.67 10.02
C ILE A 30 -2.65 -2.55 8.88
N LEU A 31 -2.77 -1.51 8.03
CA LEU A 31 -1.98 -1.44 6.79
C LEU A 31 -0.52 -1.08 7.01
N ARG A 32 -0.22 -0.13 7.90
CA ARG A 32 1.16 0.34 8.14
C ARG A 32 2.15 -0.80 8.46
N PRO A 33 1.86 -1.74 9.37
CA PRO A 33 2.78 -2.83 9.66
C PRO A 33 2.88 -3.84 8.49
N LEU A 34 1.83 -4.02 7.68
CA LEU A 34 1.89 -4.87 6.49
C LEU A 34 2.80 -4.25 5.41
N VAL A 35 2.63 -2.95 5.13
CA VAL A 35 3.47 -2.23 4.15
C VAL A 35 4.91 -2.13 4.62
N SER A 36 5.16 -1.94 5.93
CA SER A 36 6.51 -1.97 6.49
C SER A 36 7.21 -3.32 6.21
N ARG A 37 6.53 -4.44 6.50
CA ARG A 37 7.07 -5.78 6.21
C ARG A 37 7.26 -6.03 4.72
N LEU A 38 6.34 -5.53 3.88
CA LEU A 38 6.49 -5.60 2.43
C LEU A 38 7.75 -4.86 1.98
N ARG A 39 7.92 -3.59 2.39
CA ARG A 39 9.12 -2.80 2.05
C ARG A 39 10.40 -3.48 2.49
N HIS A 40 10.42 -4.06 3.69
CA HIS A 40 11.58 -4.80 4.16
C HIS A 40 11.93 -6.00 3.26
N LYS A 41 10.93 -6.75 2.79
CA LYS A 41 11.17 -7.83 1.80
C LYS A 41 11.64 -7.30 0.44
N LEU A 42 11.25 -6.08 0.08
CA LEU A 42 11.62 -5.43 -1.16
C LEU A 42 13.00 -4.78 -1.13
N GLU A 43 13.65 -4.62 0.04
CA GLU A 43 14.99 -4.04 0.16
C GLU A 43 16.04 -4.76 -0.71
N ALA A 44 15.85 -6.06 -0.96
CA ALA A 44 16.70 -6.84 -1.86
C ALA A 44 16.53 -6.48 -3.35
N PHE A 45 15.51 -5.67 -3.70
CA PHE A 45 15.13 -5.30 -5.05
C PHE A 45 14.94 -3.77 -5.15
N PRO A 46 16.02 -2.97 -5.28
CA PRO A 46 15.97 -1.51 -5.24
C PRO A 46 14.95 -0.89 -6.21
N SER A 47 14.87 -1.43 -7.43
CA SER A 47 13.92 -0.98 -8.46
C SER A 47 12.45 -1.24 -8.12
N LEU A 48 12.17 -2.08 -7.12
CA LEU A 48 10.82 -2.38 -6.65
C LEU A 48 10.52 -1.73 -5.30
N SER A 49 11.54 -1.55 -4.43
CA SER A 49 11.36 -0.93 -3.11
C SER A 49 10.87 0.52 -3.19
N GLU A 50 11.25 1.22 -4.27
CA GLU A 50 10.87 2.63 -4.48
C GLU A 50 9.45 2.78 -5.05
N LYS A 51 8.85 1.70 -5.57
CA LYS A 51 7.55 1.77 -6.28
C LYS A 51 6.33 1.86 -5.38
N VAL A 52 6.44 1.51 -4.09
CA VAL A 52 5.32 1.61 -3.14
C VAL A 52 5.40 2.94 -2.39
N VAL A 53 4.71 3.95 -2.92
CA VAL A 53 4.78 5.33 -2.43
C VAL A 53 3.67 5.62 -1.42
N SER A 54 4.03 6.29 -0.32
CA SER A 54 3.06 6.74 0.69
C SER A 54 2.38 8.05 0.26
N VAL A 55 1.06 8.07 0.21
CA VAL A 55 0.27 9.30 0.02
C VAL A 55 -0.25 9.74 1.39
N ARG A 56 0.37 10.80 1.95
CA ARG A 56 0.13 11.25 3.33
C ARG A 56 -1.35 11.50 3.58
N GLY A 57 -1.89 10.83 4.60
CA GLY A 57 -3.30 10.96 5.01
C GLY A 57 -4.29 10.16 4.16
N THR A 58 -3.88 9.59 3.03
CA THR A 58 -4.77 8.87 2.11
C THR A 58 -4.50 7.37 2.11
N GLY A 59 -3.27 6.96 1.77
CA GLY A 59 -2.95 5.55 1.58
C GLY A 59 -1.68 5.36 0.75
N TYR A 60 -1.75 4.50 -0.26
CA TYR A 60 -0.57 4.08 -1.03
C TYR A 60 -0.82 4.10 -2.54
N LEU A 61 0.25 4.32 -3.26
CA LEU A 61 0.32 4.27 -4.71
C LEU A 61 1.39 3.25 -5.11
N TYR A 62 1.13 2.50 -6.17
CA TYR A 62 2.17 1.77 -6.86
C TYR A 62 2.57 2.52 -8.13
N GLU A 63 3.81 2.99 -8.19
CA GLU A 63 4.37 3.66 -9.36
C GLU A 63 4.77 2.62 -10.42
N GLY A 64 4.14 2.72 -11.59
CA GLY A 64 4.53 1.94 -12.75
C GLY A 64 5.90 2.39 -13.26
N GLY A 65 6.73 1.43 -13.66
CA GLY A 65 8.03 1.76 -14.23
C GLY A 65 7.85 2.41 -15.59
N GLY A 66 8.23 3.69 -15.71
CA GLY A 66 8.52 4.32 -17.00
C GLY A 66 9.84 3.81 -17.57
#